data_AF-A0A4Y9RNM5-F1
#
_entry.id   AF-A0A4Y9RNM5-F1
#
_cell.length_a   1.000
_cell.length_b   1.000
_cell.length_c   1.000
_cell.angle_alpha   90.00
_cell.angle_beta   90.00
_cell.angle_gamma   90.00
#
_symmetry.space_group_name_H-M   'P 1'
#
loop_
_entity.id
_entity.type
_entity.pdbx_description
1 polymer ?
#
loop_
_entity_poly.entity_id
_entity_poly.type
_entity_poly.pdbx_seq_one_letter_code
_entity_poly.pdbx_strand_id
1 'polypeptide(L)'
;MHPLRIRFKRGSQVATPESFEQAMAELAQLVTQMESGQLPLEASVAAYARGSELVKYCAAQLEKVEQQVKVLEGDMLKPFNDGGEDAE
;
A
#
# COMPACT_ATOMS: atom_id res chain seq x y z
N MET A 1 -37.59 20.25 -24.07
CA MET A 1 -36.20 19.74 -23.99
C MET A 1 -35.89 19.44 -22.53
N HIS A 2 -35.80 18.16 -22.16
CA HIS A 2 -35.42 17.75 -20.81
C HIS A 2 -33.94 17.33 -20.83
N PRO A 3 -33.08 17.85 -19.93
CA PRO A 3 -31.68 17.47 -19.91
C PRO A 3 -31.55 16.04 -19.36
N LEU A 4 -30.89 15.16 -20.12
CA LEU A 4 -30.53 13.83 -19.64
C LEU A 4 -29.54 13.98 -18.49
N ARG A 5 -30.00 13.72 -17.26
CA ARG A 5 -29.12 13.60 -16.09
C ARG A 5 -28.47 12.22 -16.15
N ILE A 6 -27.23 12.20 -16.62
CA ILE A 6 -26.38 11.02 -16.60
C ILE A 6 -26.14 10.67 -15.12
N ARG A 7 -26.85 9.65 -14.61
CA ARG A 7 -26.54 9.04 -13.31
C ARG A 7 -25.28 8.21 -13.50
N PHE A 8 -24.14 8.79 -13.17
CA PHE A 8 -22.90 8.03 -12.99
C PHE A 8 -23.11 7.10 -11.78
N LYS A 9 -23.39 5.83 -12.06
CA LYS A 9 -23.49 4.79 -11.04
C LYS A 9 -22.10 4.69 -10.42
N ARG A 10 -21.97 5.07 -9.16
CA ARG A 10 -20.71 4.99 -8.38
C ARG A 10 -20.23 3.53 -8.48
N GLY A 11 -19.28 3.27 -9.38
CA GLY A 11 -18.68 1.95 -9.57
C GLY A 11 -18.06 1.52 -8.23
N SER A 12 -18.15 0.23 -7.94
CA SER A 12 -17.73 -0.42 -6.70
C SER A 12 -16.52 0.27 -6.08
N GLN A 13 -16.70 0.82 -4.88
CA GLN A 13 -15.61 1.42 -4.12
C GLN A 13 -14.55 0.33 -3.92
N VAL A 14 -13.42 0.48 -4.58
CA VAL A 14 -12.28 -0.40 -4.41
C VAL A 14 -11.74 -0.13 -3.01
N ALA A 15 -11.94 -1.08 -2.10
CA ALA A 15 -11.54 -0.92 -0.71
C ALA A 15 -10.01 -0.96 -0.58
N THR A 16 -9.47 -0.14 0.32
CA THR A 16 -8.06 -0.22 0.72
C THR A 16 -7.83 -1.58 1.43
N PRO A 17 -6.75 -2.31 1.10
CA PRO A 17 -6.44 -3.56 1.80
C PRO A 17 -6.24 -3.35 3.30
N GLU A 18 -6.65 -4.30 4.13
CA GLU A 18 -6.49 -4.20 5.58
C GLU A 18 -5.07 -4.56 6.05
N SER A 19 -4.31 -5.30 5.23
CA SER A 19 -2.95 -5.74 5.55
C SER A 19 -2.06 -5.86 4.32
N PHE A 20 -0.74 -5.91 4.55
CA PHE A 20 0.26 -6.16 3.50
C PHE A 20 0.00 -7.49 2.79
N GLU A 21 -0.27 -8.56 3.53
CA GLU A 21 -0.50 -9.89 2.97
C GLU A 21 -1.76 -9.94 2.10
N GLN A 22 -2.83 -9.26 2.50
CA GLN A 22 -4.03 -9.14 1.67
C GLN A 22 -3.74 -8.38 0.37
N ALA A 23 -2.99 -7.28 0.44
CA ALA A 23 -2.62 -6.50 -0.74
C ALA A 23 -1.76 -7.32 -1.71
N MET A 24 -0.80 -8.09 -1.18
CA MET A 24 0.06 -8.98 -1.97
C MET A 24 -0.73 -10.13 -2.61
N ALA A 25 -1.66 -10.73 -1.88
CA ALA A 25 -2.52 -11.79 -2.41
C ALA A 25 -3.40 -11.29 -3.56
N GLU A 26 -4.02 -10.12 -3.39
CA GLU A 26 -4.83 -9.49 -4.45
C GLU A 26 -3.97 -9.14 -5.68
N LEU A 27 -2.77 -8.59 -5.46
CA LEU A 27 -1.86 -8.24 -6.54
C LEU A 27 -1.43 -9.48 -7.34
N ALA A 28 -1.11 -10.59 -6.66
CA ALA A 28 -0.76 -11.86 -7.32
C ALA A 28 -1.91 -12.41 -8.16
N GLN A 29 -3.15 -12.30 -7.67
CA GLN A 29 -4.34 -12.70 -8.43
C GLN A 29 -4.54 -11.83 -9.67
N LEU A 30 -4.36 -10.51 -9.56
CA LEU A 30 -4.46 -9.60 -10.69
C LEU A 30 -3.42 -9.87 -11.75
N VAL A 31 -2.16 -10.10 -11.34
CA VAL A 31 -1.07 -10.46 -12.27
C VAL A 31 -1.40 -11.76 -13.00
N THR A 32 -1.83 -12.79 -12.28
CA THR A 32 -2.23 -14.08 -12.87
C THR A 32 -3.35 -13.90 -13.90
N GLN A 33 -4.34 -13.05 -13.60
CA GLN A 33 -5.42 -12.73 -14.52
C GLN A 33 -4.89 -12.00 -15.76
N MET A 34 -4.05 -10.97 -15.60
CA MET A 34 -3.45 -10.22 -16.71
C MET A 34 -2.59 -11.10 -17.62
N GLU A 35 -1.80 -12.01 -17.04
CA GLU A 35 -0.94 -12.94 -17.76
C GLU A 35 -1.73 -14.00 -18.55
N SER A 36 -2.98 -14.29 -18.15
CA SER A 36 -3.84 -15.21 -18.91
C SER A 36 -4.17 -14.70 -20.32
N GLY A 37 -4.02 -13.38 -20.58
CA GLY A 37 -4.30 -12.74 -21.86
C GLY A 37 -5.78 -12.70 -22.26
N GLN A 38 -6.68 -13.09 -21.36
CA GLN A 38 -8.13 -13.22 -21.66
C GLN A 38 -8.95 -12.00 -21.22
N LEU A 39 -8.32 -10.98 -20.62
CA LEU A 39 -9.03 -9.78 -20.21
C LEU A 39 -9.36 -8.88 -21.40
N PRO A 40 -10.62 -8.41 -21.52
CA PRO A 40 -10.96 -7.28 -22.38
C PRO A 40 -10.10 -6.05 -22.06
N LEU A 41 -9.97 -5.13 -23.03
CA LEU A 41 -9.13 -3.94 -22.90
C LEU A 41 -9.54 -3.08 -21.70
N GLU A 42 -10.82 -2.80 -21.52
CA GLU A 42 -11.31 -2.00 -20.39
C GLU A 42 -11.00 -2.67 -19.04
N ALA A 43 -11.13 -4.00 -18.97
CA ALA A 43 -10.82 -4.77 -17.77
C ALA A 43 -9.31 -4.79 -17.48
N SER A 44 -8.47 -4.82 -18.53
CA SER A 44 -7.01 -4.75 -18.41
C SER A 44 -6.55 -3.40 -17.84
N VAL A 45 -7.16 -2.30 -18.29
CA VAL A 45 -6.88 -0.96 -17.76
C VAL A 45 -7.31 -0.86 -16.28
N ALA A 46 -8.46 -1.42 -15.93
CA ALA A 46 -8.91 -1.46 -14.53
C ALA A 46 -8.00 -2.31 -13.64
N ALA A 47 -7.58 -3.49 -14.11
CA ALA A 47 -6.63 -4.35 -13.41
C ALA A 47 -5.28 -3.66 -13.18
N TYR A 48 -4.76 -2.95 -14.20
CA TYR A 48 -3.54 -2.17 -14.06
C TYR A 48 -3.68 -1.04 -13.03
N ALA A 49 -4.78 -0.28 -13.06
CA ALA A 49 -5.04 0.80 -12.11
C ALA A 49 -5.07 0.26 -10.67
N ARG A 50 -5.78 -0.85 -10.44
CA ARG A 50 -5.80 -1.51 -9.13
C ARG A 50 -4.42 -2.02 -8.72
N GLY A 51 -3.71 -2.70 -9.62
CA GLY A 51 -2.36 -3.17 -9.37
C GLY A 51 -1.42 -2.04 -8.94
N SER A 52 -1.51 -0.87 -9.59
CA SER A 52 -0.73 0.32 -9.20
C SER A 52 -1.04 0.81 -7.78
N GLU A 53 -2.31 0.81 -7.38
CA GLU A 53 -2.71 1.16 -6.01
C GLU A 53 -2.16 0.17 -4.98
N LEU A 54 -2.24 -1.13 -5.27
CA LEU A 54 -1.72 -2.18 -4.39
C LEU A 54 -0.20 -2.08 -4.23
N VAL A 55 0.54 -1.85 -5.32
CA VAL A 55 1.99 -1.65 -5.28
C VAL A 55 2.36 -0.44 -4.42
N LYS A 56 1.64 0.68 -4.58
CA LYS A 56 1.85 1.89 -3.75
C LYS A 56 1.59 1.60 -2.28
N TYR A 57 0.52 0.89 -1.96
CA TYR A 57 0.20 0.48 -0.61
C TYR A 57 1.31 -0.38 0.01
N CYS A 58 1.76 -1.42 -0.69
CA CYS A 58 2.83 -2.30 -0.23
C CYS A 58 4.13 -1.53 0.02
N ALA A 59 4.52 -0.65 -0.90
CA ALA A 59 5.72 0.17 -0.75
C ALA A 59 5.64 1.07 0.50
N ALA A 60 4.50 1.72 0.73
CA ALA A 60 4.30 2.57 1.90
C ALA A 60 4.38 1.78 3.23
N GLN A 61 3.87 0.55 3.25
CA GLN A 61 3.97 -0.30 4.44
C GLN A 61 5.42 -0.72 4.71
N LEU A 62 6.18 -1.08 3.68
CA LEU A 62 7.60 -1.42 3.82
C LEU A 62 8.43 -0.22 4.31
N GLU A 63 8.19 0.97 3.75
CA GLU A 63 8.86 2.20 4.18
C GLU A 63 8.57 2.50 5.66
N LYS A 64 7.32 2.34 6.10
CA LYS A 64 6.94 2.52 7.50
C LYS A 64 7.69 1.55 8.42
N VAL A 65 7.80 0.28 8.03
CA VAL A 65 8.54 -0.73 8.80
C VAL A 65 10.03 -0.39 8.84
N GLU A 66 10.61 0.01 7.71
CA GLU A 66 12.03 0.41 7.64
C GLU A 66 12.32 1.60 8.57
N GLN A 67 11.45 2.61 8.60
CA GLN A 67 11.57 3.75 9.51
C GLN A 67 11.50 3.33 10.97
N GLN A 68 10.60 2.41 11.32
CA GLN A 68 10.48 1.88 12.68
C GLN A 68 11.76 1.14 13.11
N VAL A 69 12.33 0.32 12.22
CA VAL A 69 13.60 -0.37 12.49
C VAL A 69 14.73 0.62 12.75
N LYS A 70 14.87 1.66 11.91
CA LYS A 70 15.89 2.71 12.10
C LYS A 70 15.78 3.44 13.44
N VAL A 71 14.56 3.73 13.89
CA VAL A 71 14.35 4.37 15.20
C VAL A 71 14.80 3.44 16.33
N LEU A 72 14.45 2.16 16.26
CA LEU A 72 14.85 1.16 17.27
C LEU A 72 16.37 0.98 17.31
N GLU A 73 17.04 0.93 16.17
CA GLU A 73 18.51 0.85 16.09
C GLU A 73 19.16 2.12 16.67
N GLY A 74 18.64 3.30 16.34
CA GLY A 74 19.14 4.58 16.86
C GLY A 74 18.91 4.74 18.37
N ASP A 75 17.80 4.24 18.89
CA ASP A 75 17.51 4.21 20.33
C ASP A 75 18.38 3.20 21.07
N MET A 76 18.69 2.06 20.46
CA MET A 76 19.61 1.05 21.03
C MET A 76 21.06 1.56 21.07
N LEU A 77 21.43 2.47 20.16
CA LEU A 77 22.74 3.09 20.08
C LEU A 77 22.88 4.37 20.93
N LYS A 78 21.83 4.82 21.64
CA LYS A 78 21.99 5.91 22.59
C LYS A 78 22.99 5.46 23.66
N PRO A 79 24.14 6.15 23.83
CA PRO A 79 25.03 5.83 24.93
C PRO A 79 24.22 5.97 26.21
N PHE A 80 24.29 4.95 27.07
CA PHE A 80 23.91 5.08 28.46
C PHE A 80 24.79 6.21 29.02
N ASN A 81 24.28 7.44 28.99
CA ASN A 81 24.79 8.50 29.84
C ASN A 81 24.21 8.18 31.21
N ASP A 82 24.80 7.16 31.84
CA ASP A 82 24.65 6.95 33.27
C ASP A 82 25.22 8.21 33.90
N GLY A 83 24.33 9.04 34.43
CA GLY A 83 24.67 10.26 35.13
C GLY A 83 25.49 9.89 36.35
N GLY A 84 26.79 9.75 36.18
CA GLY A 84 27.76 10.08 37.20
C GLY A 84 27.96 11.59 37.20
N GLU A 85 26.95 12.32 37.66
CA GLU A 85 27.22 13.60 38.32
C GLU A 85 27.86 13.28 39.69
N ASP A 86 28.80 14.14 40.09
CA ASP A 86 29.46 14.27 41.40
C ASP A 86 30.66 13.29 41.62
N ALA A 87 31.90 13.73 41.85
CA ALA A 87 32.37 14.91 42.59
C ALA A 87 33.81 15.33 42.19
N GLU A 88 34.13 16.59 42.51
CA GLU A 88 35.41 17.34 42.53
C GLU A 88 36.73 16.66 42.13
#